data_AF-A0A0L0EMM5-F1
#
_entry.id   AF-A0A0L0EMM5-F1
#
_cell.length_a   1.000
_cell.length_b   1.000
_cell.length_c   1.000
_cell.angle_alpha   90.00
_cell.angle_beta   90.00
_cell.angle_gamma   90.00
#
_symmetry.space_group_name_H-M   'P 1'
#
loop_
_entity.id
_entity.type
_entity.pdbx_description
1 polymer ?
#
loop_
_entity_poly.entity_id
_entity_poly.type
_entity_poly.pdbx_seq_one_letter_code
_entity_poly.pdbx_strand_id
1 'polypeptide(L)'
;MNRLERSWYQPVGLINILLLPLSGVFWLLSSLRRVLFKLGLKGVYKAAVPVIIVGNIGIGGNGKTPFVLWLVPYLESLGLKVAVISRGYGAHPPSLPYRVTDSSSAKEAGDEPLLIYKRLGCPVMIGGDRQASIELLMREDKPDIIVSDDGLQHYQLARDIEICIVDAQRRFGNTLLLPAGPLREAPSRLKHTDLVVYNGKSDGVGYELVRSGYFSVRDNQAIEQIAEQGIAVSAIGNPQRFEQSLRSDGVELLDTLHFADHHAYSESDFATCEHLAVFMTEKDAVKCQSFGKENWYYLKVDAQPSAELTQQLNSLLKQKGIVNHGL
;
A
#
# COMPACT_ATOMS: atom_id res chain seq x y z
N MET A 1 12.33 -7.59 -10.93
CA MET A 1 13.22 -6.66 -10.20
C MET A 1 14.46 -6.34 -11.00
N ASN A 2 14.70 -5.04 -11.26
CA ASN A 2 15.87 -4.57 -12.01
C ASN A 2 17.16 -4.64 -11.16
N ARG A 3 18.35 -4.59 -11.77
CA ARG A 3 19.65 -4.71 -11.07
C ARG A 3 19.83 -3.66 -9.96
N LEU A 4 19.27 -2.47 -10.14
CA LEU A 4 19.29 -1.39 -9.14
C LEU A 4 18.47 -1.73 -7.89
N GLU A 5 17.25 -2.20 -8.06
CA GLU A 5 16.38 -2.57 -6.93
C GLU A 5 16.99 -3.71 -6.10
N ARG A 6 17.68 -4.66 -6.77
CA ARG A 6 18.41 -5.73 -6.07
C ARG A 6 19.55 -5.17 -5.22
N SER A 7 20.29 -4.17 -5.71
CA SER A 7 21.43 -3.60 -4.97
C SER A 7 21.01 -2.86 -3.69
N TRP A 8 19.77 -2.37 -3.62
CA TRP A 8 19.23 -1.72 -2.43
C TRP A 8 19.07 -2.65 -1.24
N TYR A 9 18.98 -3.96 -1.45
CA TYR A 9 18.80 -4.98 -0.40
C TYR A 9 20.02 -5.91 -0.28
N GLN A 10 21.18 -5.44 -0.74
CA GLN A 10 22.48 -6.10 -0.61
C GLN A 10 23.46 -5.14 0.08
N PRO A 11 24.62 -5.63 0.56
CA PRO A 11 25.69 -4.75 1.01
C PRO A 11 26.04 -3.68 -0.04
N VAL A 12 26.38 -2.48 0.42
CA VAL A 12 26.66 -1.32 -0.45
C VAL A 12 27.75 -1.68 -1.45
N GLY A 13 27.39 -1.68 -2.75
CA GLY A 13 28.30 -1.97 -3.84
C GLY A 13 28.68 -0.74 -4.66
N LEU A 14 29.46 -0.95 -5.72
CA LEU A 14 29.95 0.12 -6.61
C LEU A 14 28.80 0.95 -7.22
N ILE A 15 27.70 0.29 -7.63
CA ILE A 15 26.52 0.98 -8.17
C ILE A 15 25.94 1.98 -7.16
N ASN A 16 25.90 1.61 -5.88
CA ASN A 16 25.33 2.45 -4.83
C ASN A 16 26.26 3.64 -4.56
N ILE A 17 27.57 3.40 -4.52
CA ILE A 17 28.59 4.44 -4.31
C ILE A 17 28.53 5.49 -5.42
N LEU A 18 28.44 5.06 -6.68
CA LEU A 18 28.33 5.97 -7.83
C LEU A 18 27.04 6.82 -7.79
N LEU A 19 25.99 6.33 -7.14
CA LEU A 19 24.71 7.04 -6.99
C LEU A 19 24.64 7.93 -5.74
N LEU A 20 25.62 7.87 -4.83
CA LEU A 20 25.63 8.69 -3.61
C LEU A 20 25.54 10.21 -3.86
N PRO A 21 26.19 10.80 -4.88
CA PRO A 21 26.04 12.22 -5.16
C PRO A 21 24.59 12.60 -5.46
N LEU A 22 23.86 11.76 -6.20
CA LEU A 22 22.43 11.98 -6.48
C LEU A 22 21.59 11.82 -5.21
N SER A 23 21.94 10.88 -4.34
CA SER A 23 21.29 10.76 -3.03
C SER A 23 21.51 11.98 -2.14
N GLY A 24 22.68 12.62 -2.24
CA GLY A 24 22.97 13.90 -1.57
C GLY A 24 22.07 15.03 -2.06
N VAL A 25 21.86 15.15 -3.38
CA VAL A 25 20.91 16.10 -3.96
C VAL A 25 19.48 15.81 -3.51
N PHE A 26 19.05 14.55 -3.57
CA PHE A 26 17.72 14.14 -3.11
C PHE A 26 17.51 14.45 -1.62
N TRP A 27 18.51 14.16 -0.78
CA TRP A 27 18.47 14.50 0.65
C TRP A 27 18.34 16.00 0.88
N LEU A 28 19.10 16.82 0.15
CA LEU A 28 19.04 18.27 0.29
C LEU A 28 17.65 18.81 -0.07
N LEU A 29 17.10 18.41 -1.22
CA LEU A 29 15.79 18.86 -1.68
C LEU A 29 14.65 18.40 -0.75
N SER A 30 14.68 17.14 -0.31
CA SER A 30 13.66 16.60 0.61
C SER A 30 13.74 17.24 1.99
N SER A 31 14.95 17.47 2.51
CA SER A 31 15.18 18.15 3.79
C SER A 31 14.75 19.60 3.74
N LEU A 32 15.13 20.34 2.68
CA LEU A 32 14.70 21.71 2.47
C LEU A 32 13.17 21.81 2.42
N ARG A 33 12.51 20.94 1.64
CA ARG A 33 11.05 20.90 1.58
C ARG A 33 10.43 20.75 2.97
N ARG A 34 10.94 19.84 3.79
CA ARG A 34 10.44 19.62 5.16
C ARG A 34 10.64 20.84 6.05
N VAL A 35 11.82 21.46 5.99
CA VAL A 35 12.14 22.67 6.74
C VAL A 35 11.20 23.80 6.36
N LEU A 36 10.90 23.99 5.08
CA LEU A 36 9.95 25.02 4.62
C LEU A 36 8.55 24.85 5.23
N PHE A 37 8.02 23.62 5.32
CA PHE A 37 6.75 23.37 6.00
C PHE A 37 6.86 23.55 7.52
N LYS A 38 7.96 23.09 8.14
CA LYS A 38 8.20 23.25 9.58
C LYS A 38 8.29 24.72 10.00
N LEU A 39 8.87 25.57 9.15
CA LEU A 39 8.98 27.01 9.37
C LEU A 39 7.71 27.78 8.99
N GLY A 40 6.65 27.12 8.50
CA GLY A 40 5.42 27.77 8.06
C GLY A 40 5.55 28.58 6.76
N LEU A 41 6.64 28.41 6.01
CA LEU A 41 6.88 29.10 4.74
C LEU A 41 6.06 28.53 3.57
N LYS A 42 5.43 27.37 3.77
CA LYS A 42 4.48 26.75 2.84
C LYS A 42 3.16 26.50 3.57
N GLY A 43 2.05 26.78 2.89
CA GLY A 43 0.71 26.60 3.43
C GLY A 43 0.43 25.13 3.77
N VAL A 44 -0.25 24.91 4.89
CA VAL A 44 -0.72 23.60 5.33
C VAL A 44 -2.25 23.63 5.35
N TYR A 45 -2.87 22.68 4.68
CA TYR A 45 -4.31 22.48 4.70
C TYR A 45 -4.70 21.63 5.91
N LYS A 46 -5.67 22.10 6.70
CA LYS A 46 -6.27 21.35 7.80
C LYS A 46 -7.70 20.98 7.43
N ALA A 47 -7.97 19.69 7.39
CA ALA A 47 -9.31 19.18 7.15
C ALA A 47 -10.24 19.49 8.34
N ALA A 48 -11.55 19.52 8.07
CA ALA A 48 -12.57 19.72 9.11
C ALA A 48 -12.72 18.50 10.04
N VAL A 49 -12.22 17.34 9.61
CA VAL A 49 -12.27 16.07 10.34
C VAL A 49 -10.85 15.49 10.50
N PRO A 50 -10.62 14.60 11.47
CA PRO A 50 -9.30 14.02 11.69
C PRO A 50 -8.76 13.27 10.46
N VAL A 51 -7.45 13.35 10.26
CA VAL A 51 -6.73 12.67 9.17
C VAL A 51 -5.69 11.72 9.75
N ILE A 52 -5.83 10.43 9.43
CA ILE A 52 -4.82 9.40 9.71
C ILE A 52 -4.00 9.16 8.45
N ILE A 53 -2.69 9.33 8.54
CA ILE A 53 -1.75 9.01 7.47
C ILE A 53 -1.22 7.60 7.67
N VAL A 54 -1.41 6.73 6.68
CA VAL A 54 -0.71 5.45 6.58
C VAL A 54 0.35 5.59 5.50
N GLY A 55 1.62 5.39 5.84
CA GLY A 55 2.68 5.48 4.84
C GLY A 55 3.92 4.69 5.23
N ASN A 56 4.98 4.85 4.45
CA ASN A 56 6.28 4.31 4.77
C ASN A 56 7.41 5.25 4.34
N ILE A 57 8.62 5.03 4.85
CA ILE A 57 9.80 5.86 4.55
C ILE A 57 10.64 5.33 3.38
N GLY A 58 10.28 4.21 2.78
CA GLY A 58 10.98 3.62 1.63
C GLY A 58 10.10 3.54 0.38
N ILE A 59 10.65 3.02 -0.71
CA ILE A 59 9.86 2.59 -1.87
C ILE A 59 9.70 1.06 -1.89
N GLY A 60 8.73 0.60 -2.67
CA GLY A 60 8.32 -0.80 -2.77
C GLY A 60 7.14 -1.18 -1.88
N GLY A 61 6.67 -2.42 -2.04
CA GLY A 61 5.53 -2.98 -1.30
C GLY A 61 5.84 -3.24 0.18
N ASN A 62 5.59 -2.24 1.02
CA ASN A 62 5.83 -2.31 2.47
C ASN A 62 4.60 -2.82 3.25
N GLY A 63 3.50 -3.14 2.58
CA GLY A 63 2.25 -3.59 3.21
C GLY A 63 1.32 -2.46 3.69
N LYS A 64 1.35 -1.29 3.04
CA LYS A 64 0.41 -0.21 3.38
C LYS A 64 -1.03 -0.63 3.12
N THR A 65 -1.30 -1.15 1.92
CA THR A 65 -2.65 -1.51 1.49
C THR A 65 -3.31 -2.56 2.38
N PRO A 66 -2.68 -3.69 2.75
CA PRO A 66 -3.27 -4.63 3.71
C PRO A 66 -3.57 -3.99 5.08
N PHE A 67 -2.73 -3.07 5.55
CA PHE A 67 -2.99 -2.35 6.80
C PHE A 67 -4.18 -1.39 6.67
N VAL A 68 -4.32 -0.67 5.56
CA VAL A 68 -5.49 0.18 5.29
C VAL A 68 -6.77 -0.66 5.21
N LEU A 69 -6.71 -1.82 4.54
CA LEU A 69 -7.82 -2.78 4.44
C LEU A 69 -8.29 -3.30 5.81
N TRP A 70 -7.40 -3.34 6.81
CA TRP A 70 -7.76 -3.66 8.18
C TRP A 70 -8.22 -2.41 8.97
N LEU A 71 -7.49 -1.31 8.84
CA LEU A 71 -7.70 -0.08 9.62
C LEU A 71 -9.09 0.51 9.36
N VAL A 72 -9.55 0.52 8.11
CA VAL A 72 -10.84 1.12 7.76
C VAL A 72 -12.00 0.36 8.43
N PRO A 73 -12.19 -0.96 8.27
CA PRO A 73 -13.20 -1.70 9.02
C PRO A 73 -13.05 -1.59 10.53
N TYR A 74 -11.81 -1.50 11.02
CA TYR A 74 -11.56 -1.30 12.44
C TYR A 74 -12.16 0.03 12.92
N LEU A 75 -11.90 1.13 12.23
CA LEU A 75 -12.47 2.44 12.55
C LEU A 75 -13.99 2.48 12.37
N GLU A 76 -14.52 1.82 11.34
CA GLU A 76 -15.97 1.68 11.13
C GLU A 76 -16.65 0.91 12.25
N SER A 77 -15.98 -0.10 12.82
CA SER A 77 -16.48 -0.83 13.99
C SER A 77 -16.57 0.05 15.26
N LEU A 78 -15.86 1.17 15.28
CA LEU A 78 -15.96 2.22 16.30
C LEU A 78 -17.10 3.22 16.03
N GLY A 79 -17.88 3.00 14.98
CA GLY A 79 -19.01 3.86 14.59
C GLY A 79 -18.62 5.07 13.73
N LEU A 80 -17.40 5.13 13.19
CA LEU A 80 -16.93 6.24 12.36
C LEU A 80 -17.25 6.00 10.88
N LYS A 81 -17.69 7.03 10.17
CA LYS A 81 -17.74 7.04 8.71
C LYS A 81 -16.36 7.37 8.15
N VAL A 82 -15.75 6.40 7.49
CA VAL A 82 -14.38 6.53 6.97
C VAL A 82 -14.41 6.81 5.48
N ALA A 83 -13.58 7.75 5.02
CA ALA A 83 -13.24 7.88 3.60
C ALA A 83 -11.73 7.76 3.40
N VAL A 84 -11.33 7.22 2.25
CA VAL A 84 -9.92 7.02 1.90
C VAL A 84 -9.49 8.00 0.82
N ILE A 85 -8.30 8.57 0.98
CA ILE A 85 -7.63 9.32 -0.08
C ILE A 85 -6.32 8.64 -0.49
N SER A 86 -6.05 8.56 -1.79
CA SER A 86 -4.79 7.99 -2.30
C SER A 86 -4.27 8.80 -3.49
N ARG A 87 -2.97 8.75 -3.77
CA ARG A 87 -2.38 9.62 -4.80
C ARG A 87 -2.84 9.20 -6.20
N GLY A 88 -3.20 7.93 -6.37
CA GLY A 88 -3.42 7.32 -7.68
C GLY A 88 -2.10 7.16 -8.43
N TYR A 89 -1.06 6.60 -7.80
CA TYR A 89 0.22 6.39 -8.48
C TYR A 89 0.03 5.45 -9.68
N GLY A 90 0.53 5.84 -10.85
CA GLY A 90 0.30 5.10 -12.10
C GLY A 90 -1.10 5.23 -12.70
N ALA A 91 -2.02 5.91 -12.02
CA ALA A 91 -3.40 6.11 -12.47
C ALA A 91 -3.50 7.23 -13.51
N HIS A 92 -4.43 7.07 -14.45
CA HIS A 92 -4.74 8.00 -15.53
C HIS A 92 -6.26 8.27 -15.58
N PRO A 93 -6.83 8.92 -14.55
CA PRO A 93 -8.25 9.21 -14.52
C PRO A 93 -8.62 10.31 -15.54
N PRO A 94 -9.89 10.37 -15.97
CA PRO A 94 -10.36 11.39 -16.90
C PRO A 94 -10.28 12.83 -16.34
N SER A 95 -10.40 12.97 -15.02
CA SER A 95 -10.30 14.26 -14.31
C SER A 95 -9.83 14.03 -12.87
N LEU A 96 -9.26 15.05 -12.24
CA LEU A 96 -8.90 15.03 -10.82
C LEU A 96 -9.61 16.15 -10.05
N PRO A 97 -10.00 15.95 -8.78
CA PRO A 97 -10.04 14.68 -8.05
C PRO A 97 -10.94 13.62 -8.73
N TYR A 98 -10.63 12.34 -8.55
CA TYR A 98 -11.39 11.23 -9.14
C TYR A 98 -11.92 10.30 -8.06
N ARG A 99 -13.25 10.11 -8.04
CA ARG A 99 -13.91 9.15 -7.17
C ARG A 99 -13.82 7.77 -7.79
N VAL A 100 -13.31 6.80 -7.03
CA VAL A 100 -13.29 5.40 -7.47
C VAL A 100 -14.72 4.85 -7.40
N THR A 101 -15.11 4.09 -8.41
CA THR A 101 -16.46 3.51 -8.58
C THR A 101 -16.35 2.07 -9.08
N ASP A 102 -17.47 1.36 -9.13
CA ASP A 102 -17.52 -0.01 -9.66
C ASP A 102 -17.11 -0.10 -11.15
N SER A 103 -17.35 0.98 -11.91
CA SER A 103 -16.94 1.10 -13.31
C SER A 103 -15.49 1.48 -13.51
N SER A 104 -14.77 1.90 -12.45
CA SER A 104 -13.40 2.36 -12.57
C SER A 104 -12.46 1.19 -12.89
N SER A 105 -11.62 1.37 -13.91
CA SER A 105 -10.54 0.44 -14.23
C SER A 105 -9.30 0.70 -13.37
N ALA A 106 -8.41 -0.30 -13.27
CA ALA A 106 -7.12 -0.13 -12.59
C ALA A 106 -6.25 0.93 -13.28
N LYS A 107 -6.45 1.15 -14.59
CA LYS A 107 -5.78 2.21 -15.35
C LYS A 107 -6.24 3.60 -14.89
N GLU A 108 -7.53 3.79 -14.60
CA GLU A 108 -8.08 5.08 -14.18
C GLU A 108 -7.88 5.35 -12.70
N ALA A 109 -8.10 4.35 -11.84
CA ALA A 109 -8.07 4.50 -10.38
C ALA A 109 -6.69 4.20 -9.76
N GLY A 110 -5.83 3.44 -10.46
CA GLY A 110 -4.68 2.77 -9.87
C GLY A 110 -5.08 1.42 -9.24
N ASP A 111 -4.11 0.53 -9.09
CA ASP A 111 -4.33 -0.82 -8.54
C ASP A 111 -4.65 -0.81 -7.04
N GLU A 112 -3.88 -0.09 -6.21
CA GLU A 112 -4.11 0.00 -4.77
C GLU A 112 -5.46 0.70 -4.42
N PRO A 113 -5.81 1.87 -4.98
CA PRO A 113 -7.09 2.53 -4.66
C PRO A 113 -8.31 1.72 -5.12
N LEU A 114 -8.21 1.07 -6.30
CA LEU A 114 -9.27 0.19 -6.78
C LEU A 114 -9.45 -1.03 -5.88
N LEU A 115 -8.34 -1.63 -5.41
CA LEU A 115 -8.38 -2.74 -4.48
C LEU A 115 -9.04 -2.33 -3.16
N ILE A 116 -8.67 -1.18 -2.59
CA ILE A 116 -9.28 -0.65 -1.36
C ILE A 116 -10.79 -0.48 -1.55
N TYR A 117 -11.20 0.19 -2.63
CA TYR A 117 -12.61 0.39 -2.93
C TYR A 117 -13.38 -0.93 -3.06
N LYS A 118 -12.86 -1.88 -3.85
CA LYS A 118 -13.51 -3.20 -4.05
C LYS A 118 -13.63 -4.03 -2.77
N ARG A 119 -12.67 -3.91 -1.85
CA ARG A 119 -12.65 -4.68 -0.60
C ARG A 119 -13.55 -4.10 0.48
N LEU A 120 -13.72 -2.78 0.50
CA LEU A 120 -14.33 -2.06 1.62
C LEU A 120 -15.66 -1.40 1.26
N GLY A 121 -15.86 -0.99 0.01
CA GLY A 121 -17.04 -0.23 -0.42
C GLY A 121 -17.11 1.20 0.15
N CYS A 122 -16.13 1.63 0.95
CA CYS A 122 -16.07 2.98 1.47
C CYS A 122 -15.70 4.00 0.36
N PRO A 123 -16.01 5.29 0.52
CA PRO A 123 -15.61 6.32 -0.43
C PRO A 123 -14.09 6.38 -0.59
N VAL A 124 -13.60 6.24 -1.82
CA VAL A 124 -12.18 6.37 -2.16
C VAL A 124 -12.00 7.46 -3.19
N MET A 125 -11.16 8.45 -2.88
CA MET A 125 -10.83 9.57 -3.76
C MET A 125 -9.35 9.56 -4.12
N ILE A 126 -9.03 9.67 -5.41
CA ILE A 126 -7.65 9.85 -5.86
C ILE A 126 -7.38 11.28 -6.32
N GLY A 127 -6.17 11.76 -6.02
CA GLY A 127 -5.74 13.10 -6.43
C GLY A 127 -4.46 13.56 -5.75
N GLY A 128 -3.56 14.19 -6.53
CA GLY A 128 -2.34 14.80 -5.98
C GLY A 128 -2.61 15.98 -5.06
N ASP A 129 -3.70 16.72 -5.34
CA ASP A 129 -4.24 17.75 -4.47
C ASP A 129 -5.16 17.12 -3.41
N ARG A 130 -4.61 16.95 -2.20
CA ARG A 130 -5.35 16.35 -1.08
C ARG A 130 -6.46 17.24 -0.57
N GLN A 131 -6.30 18.56 -0.66
CA GLN A 131 -7.33 19.48 -0.22
C GLN A 131 -8.56 19.32 -1.09
N ALA A 132 -8.41 19.40 -2.42
CA ALA A 132 -9.53 19.22 -3.34
C ALA A 132 -10.22 17.86 -3.18
N SER A 133 -9.45 16.78 -2.99
CA SER A 133 -10.01 15.45 -2.72
C SER A 133 -10.84 15.40 -1.43
N ILE A 134 -10.33 15.97 -0.34
CA ILE A 134 -11.02 15.99 0.95
C ILE A 134 -12.26 16.88 0.88
N GLU A 135 -12.18 18.07 0.30
CA GLU A 135 -13.32 18.99 0.20
C GLU A 135 -14.49 18.36 -0.57
N LEU A 136 -14.21 17.59 -1.64
CA LEU A 136 -15.23 16.87 -2.37
C LEU A 136 -15.87 15.76 -1.53
N LEU A 137 -15.06 14.94 -0.84
CA LEU A 137 -15.55 13.92 0.10
C LEU A 137 -16.39 14.51 1.24
N MET A 138 -15.98 15.66 1.79
CA MET A 138 -16.73 16.36 2.85
C MET A 138 -18.09 16.84 2.35
N ARG A 139 -18.21 17.21 1.07
CA ARG A 139 -19.47 17.63 0.47
C ARG A 139 -20.40 16.44 0.19
N GLU A 140 -19.86 15.36 -0.35
CA GLU A 140 -20.64 14.23 -0.87
C GLU A 140 -20.97 13.19 0.20
N ASP A 141 -19.97 12.77 0.98
CA ASP A 141 -20.07 11.61 1.87
C ASP A 141 -20.12 12.01 3.36
N LYS A 142 -19.60 13.21 3.71
CA LYS A 142 -19.50 13.73 5.08
C LYS A 142 -18.86 12.70 6.05
N PRO A 143 -17.62 12.24 5.76
CA PRO A 143 -16.93 11.29 6.62
C PRO A 143 -16.62 11.93 7.98
N ASP A 144 -16.54 11.11 9.02
CA ASP A 144 -16.09 11.50 10.36
C ASP A 144 -14.56 11.47 10.45
N ILE A 145 -13.89 10.73 9.56
CA ILE A 145 -12.44 10.58 9.53
C ILE A 145 -11.93 10.25 8.12
N ILE A 146 -10.74 10.76 7.80
CA ILE A 146 -10.04 10.46 6.55
C ILE A 146 -8.82 9.58 6.81
N VAL A 147 -8.67 8.51 6.01
CA VAL A 147 -7.44 7.70 5.95
C VAL A 147 -6.70 8.01 4.65
N SER A 148 -5.45 8.49 4.74
CA SER A 148 -4.59 8.68 3.57
C SER A 148 -3.69 7.47 3.37
N ASP A 149 -3.87 6.77 2.26
CA ASP A 149 -2.93 5.74 1.79
C ASP A 149 -1.76 6.42 1.05
N ASP A 150 -0.56 6.21 1.58
CA ASP A 150 0.71 6.84 1.17
C ASP A 150 0.74 8.38 1.28
N GLY A 151 0.69 8.89 2.51
CA GLY A 151 0.69 10.33 2.80
C GLY A 151 1.92 10.89 3.53
N LEU A 152 2.89 10.07 3.95
CA LEU A 152 3.96 10.52 4.88
C LEU A 152 4.75 11.73 4.34
N GLN A 153 5.08 11.76 3.05
CA GLN A 153 5.80 12.88 2.42
C GLN A 153 4.90 14.03 1.95
N HIS A 154 3.58 13.95 2.14
CA HIS A 154 2.64 15.00 1.75
C HIS A 154 2.48 16.06 2.85
N TYR A 155 3.55 16.82 3.14
CA TYR A 155 3.60 17.80 4.24
C TYR A 155 2.59 18.95 4.15
N GLN A 156 1.94 19.15 3.01
CA GLN A 156 0.90 20.17 2.83
C GLN A 156 -0.42 19.75 3.50
N LEU A 157 -0.66 18.46 3.70
CA LEU A 157 -1.81 17.96 4.46
C LEU A 157 -1.45 17.88 5.96
N ALA A 158 -2.19 18.61 6.78
CA ALA A 158 -2.18 18.43 8.23
C ALA A 158 -2.67 17.02 8.57
N ARG A 159 -2.08 16.45 9.61
CA ARG A 159 -2.27 15.07 10.03
C ARG A 159 -2.44 15.03 11.53
N ASP A 160 -3.38 14.23 11.99
CA ASP A 160 -3.66 14.06 13.41
C ASP A 160 -2.94 12.83 13.98
N ILE A 161 -2.83 11.78 13.16
CA ILE A 161 -2.06 10.56 13.46
C ILE A 161 -1.21 10.17 12.24
N GLU A 162 0.07 9.87 12.48
CA GLU A 162 0.96 9.25 11.51
C GLU A 162 1.31 7.82 11.88
N ILE A 163 0.99 6.89 10.98
CA ILE A 163 1.34 5.48 11.08
C ILE A 163 2.37 5.15 9.99
N CYS A 164 3.57 4.75 10.40
CA CYS A 164 4.61 4.29 9.48
C CYS A 164 4.71 2.77 9.46
N ILE A 165 4.43 2.18 8.31
CA ILE A 165 4.59 0.74 8.06
C ILE A 165 6.04 0.43 7.71
N VAL A 166 6.60 -0.57 8.37
CA VAL A 166 7.97 -1.07 8.14
C VAL A 166 7.92 -2.57 7.86
N ASP A 167 8.49 -3.02 6.74
CA ASP A 167 8.64 -4.45 6.47
C ASP A 167 9.60 -5.08 7.50
N ALA A 168 9.13 -6.10 8.24
CA ALA A 168 9.88 -6.71 9.33
C ALA A 168 11.14 -7.46 8.83
N GLN A 169 11.10 -7.98 7.61
CA GLN A 169 12.18 -8.79 7.03
C GLN A 169 13.19 -7.91 6.28
N ARG A 170 12.71 -7.04 5.40
CA ARG A 170 13.55 -6.19 4.53
C ARG A 170 14.06 -4.94 5.23
N ARG A 171 13.37 -4.51 6.30
CA ARG A 171 13.70 -3.32 7.10
C ARG A 171 13.98 -2.12 6.19
N PHE A 172 15.22 -1.60 6.21
CA PHE A 172 15.62 -0.39 5.49
C PHE A 172 16.59 -0.65 4.34
N GLY A 173 16.77 -1.91 3.92
CA GLY A 173 17.76 -2.30 2.91
C GLY A 173 19.18 -1.84 3.30
N ASN A 174 19.88 -1.23 2.36
CA ASN A 174 21.22 -0.67 2.55
C ASN A 174 21.25 0.67 3.32
N THR A 175 20.10 1.15 3.84
CA THR A 175 19.92 2.38 4.63
C THR A 175 20.20 3.70 3.90
N LEU A 176 20.53 3.66 2.60
CA LEU A 176 20.77 4.84 1.80
C LEU A 176 19.46 5.43 1.25
N LEU A 177 19.46 6.73 1.00
CA LEU A 177 18.36 7.43 0.34
C LEU A 177 18.38 7.16 -1.17
N LEU A 178 17.24 7.37 -1.82
CA LEU A 178 17.13 7.33 -3.27
C LEU A 178 18.13 8.28 -3.96
N PRO A 179 18.73 7.88 -5.10
CA PRO A 179 18.60 6.59 -5.77
C PRO A 179 19.62 5.52 -5.32
N ALA A 180 20.61 5.84 -4.47
CA ALA A 180 21.61 4.88 -4.00
C ALA A 180 21.03 3.78 -3.09
N GLY A 181 19.89 4.03 -2.45
CA GLY A 181 19.14 3.07 -1.64
C GLY A 181 17.63 3.23 -1.78
N PRO A 182 16.84 2.43 -1.04
CA PRO A 182 15.39 2.39 -1.21
C PRO A 182 14.65 3.48 -0.41
N LEU A 183 15.34 4.30 0.39
CA LEU A 183 14.69 5.20 1.34
C LEU A 183 14.28 6.55 0.71
N ARG A 184 13.03 6.95 0.94
CA ARG A 184 12.50 8.31 0.71
C ARG A 184 12.89 9.27 1.84
N GLU A 185 13.01 8.75 3.05
CA GLU A 185 13.39 9.50 4.26
C GLU A 185 14.32 8.66 5.13
N ALA A 186 15.20 9.31 5.89
CA ALA A 186 16.10 8.60 6.80
C ALA A 186 15.33 7.91 7.95
N PRO A 187 15.84 6.80 8.53
CA PRO A 187 15.17 6.08 9.62
C PRO A 187 14.91 6.93 10.87
N SER A 188 15.64 8.03 11.06
CA SER A 188 15.37 9.01 12.13
C SER A 188 13.96 9.62 12.05
N ARG A 189 13.32 9.59 10.88
CA ARG A 189 11.93 10.05 10.69
C ARG A 189 10.93 9.29 11.56
N LEU A 190 11.20 8.02 11.87
CA LEU A 190 10.33 7.16 12.67
C LEU A 190 10.14 7.67 14.10
N LYS A 191 11.08 8.48 14.63
CA LYS A 191 10.95 9.13 15.94
C LYS A 191 9.88 10.21 15.99
N HIS A 192 9.36 10.61 14.82
CA HIS A 192 8.41 11.70 14.67
C HIS A 192 7.05 11.22 14.16
N THR A 193 6.83 9.90 14.06
CA THR A 193 5.52 9.32 13.74
C THR A 193 4.85 8.88 15.03
N ASP A 194 3.53 8.99 15.12
CA ASP A 194 2.78 8.58 16.32
C ASP A 194 2.83 7.05 16.53
N LEU A 195 2.90 6.27 15.44
CA LEU A 195 2.97 4.81 15.50
C LEU A 195 3.88 4.22 14.42
N VAL A 196 4.72 3.27 14.80
CA VAL A 196 5.52 2.45 13.85
C VAL A 196 4.98 1.03 13.91
N VAL A 197 4.57 0.49 12.76
CA VAL A 197 3.91 -0.81 12.66
C VAL A 197 4.72 -1.73 11.75
N TYR A 198 5.07 -2.91 12.24
CA TYR A 198 5.82 -3.90 11.48
C TYR A 198 4.90 -4.83 10.69
N ASN A 199 5.17 -5.00 9.40
CA ASN A 199 4.53 -6.00 8.54
C ASN A 199 5.34 -7.30 8.59
N GLY A 200 4.76 -8.34 9.19
CA GLY A 200 5.36 -9.65 9.41
C GLY A 200 5.68 -9.94 10.87
N LYS A 201 6.16 -11.15 11.15
CA LYS A 201 6.52 -11.60 12.51
C LYS A 201 7.48 -10.62 13.17
N SER A 202 7.05 -10.06 14.30
CA SER A 202 7.85 -9.15 15.12
C SER A 202 7.36 -9.20 16.56
N ASP A 203 8.28 -9.06 17.53
CA ASP A 203 7.98 -9.12 18.96
C ASP A 203 7.31 -7.84 19.50
N GLY A 204 6.42 -7.19 18.73
CA GLY A 204 5.84 -5.91 19.12
C GLY A 204 4.67 -5.43 18.27
N VAL A 205 4.62 -4.11 18.04
CA VAL A 205 3.55 -3.43 17.29
C VAL A 205 3.64 -3.81 15.82
N GLY A 206 2.77 -4.71 15.38
CA GLY A 206 2.81 -5.21 14.03
C GLY A 206 1.54 -5.94 13.63
N TYR A 207 1.53 -6.44 12.42
CA TYR A 207 0.51 -7.34 11.92
C TYR A 207 1.15 -8.40 11.04
N GLU A 208 0.52 -9.56 10.96
CA GLU A 208 0.89 -10.62 10.02
C GLU A 208 -0.12 -10.67 8.88
N LEU A 209 0.33 -11.14 7.72
CA LEU A 209 -0.59 -11.41 6.62
C LEU A 209 -1.07 -12.86 6.76
N VAL A 210 -2.36 -13.02 6.95
CA VAL A 210 -3.04 -14.32 6.93
C VAL A 210 -3.70 -14.53 5.59
N ARG A 211 -3.73 -15.78 5.14
CA ARG A 211 -4.37 -16.17 3.88
C ARG A 211 -5.85 -16.33 4.13
N SER A 212 -6.66 -15.70 3.30
CA SER A 212 -8.13 -15.70 3.44
C SER A 212 -8.81 -16.59 2.40
N GLY A 213 -8.03 -17.25 1.55
CA GLY A 213 -8.49 -18.18 0.52
C GLY A 213 -8.11 -17.75 -0.89
N TYR A 214 -8.48 -18.59 -1.84
CA TYR A 214 -8.30 -18.37 -3.26
C TYR A 214 -9.60 -17.88 -3.89
N PHE A 215 -9.45 -17.04 -4.90
CA PHE A 215 -10.58 -16.42 -5.59
C PHE A 215 -10.31 -16.41 -7.09
N SER A 216 -11.36 -16.52 -7.88
CA SER A 216 -11.31 -16.41 -9.33
C SER A 216 -11.01 -14.97 -9.75
N VAL A 217 -10.04 -14.77 -10.63
CA VAL A 217 -9.69 -13.45 -11.17
C VAL A 217 -10.84 -12.89 -12.02
N ARG A 218 -11.59 -13.76 -12.70
CA ARG A 218 -12.64 -13.36 -13.65
C ARG A 218 -13.83 -12.70 -12.97
N ASP A 219 -14.29 -13.28 -11.86
CA ASP A 219 -15.57 -12.94 -11.24
C ASP A 219 -15.48 -12.67 -9.73
N ASN A 220 -14.28 -12.76 -9.13
CA ASN A 220 -14.03 -12.56 -7.70
C ASN A 220 -14.79 -13.53 -6.78
N GLN A 221 -15.21 -14.69 -7.29
CA GLN A 221 -15.82 -15.72 -6.46
C GLN A 221 -14.77 -16.54 -5.71
N ALA A 222 -15.09 -16.95 -4.48
CA ALA A 222 -14.23 -17.82 -3.69
C ALA A 222 -14.12 -19.20 -4.36
N ILE A 223 -12.91 -19.75 -4.40
CA ILE A 223 -12.59 -21.04 -5.00
C ILE A 223 -12.15 -21.99 -3.90
N GLU A 224 -12.88 -23.09 -3.71
CA GLU A 224 -12.53 -24.14 -2.74
C GLU A 224 -11.45 -25.07 -3.30
N GLN A 225 -11.55 -25.42 -4.58
CA GLN A 225 -10.62 -26.32 -5.24
C GLN A 225 -9.86 -25.56 -6.34
N ILE A 226 -8.60 -25.26 -6.04
CA ILE A 226 -7.66 -24.69 -7.01
C ILE A 226 -6.95 -25.79 -7.80
N ALA A 227 -6.31 -25.41 -8.91
CA ALA A 227 -5.42 -26.31 -9.62
C ALA A 227 -4.21 -26.70 -8.74
N GLU A 228 -3.78 -27.95 -8.83
CA GLU A 228 -2.60 -28.44 -8.10
C GLU A 228 -1.28 -27.94 -8.72
N GLN A 229 -1.30 -27.60 -10.01
CA GLN A 229 -0.16 -27.12 -10.78
C GLN A 229 -0.49 -25.83 -11.52
N GLY A 230 0.48 -24.93 -11.61
CA GLY A 230 0.34 -23.70 -12.39
C GLY A 230 1.57 -22.81 -12.34
N ILE A 231 1.39 -21.56 -12.76
CA ILE A 231 2.44 -20.55 -12.71
C ILE A 231 2.11 -19.45 -11.71
N ALA A 232 3.15 -18.87 -11.09
CA ALA A 232 2.99 -17.71 -10.23
C ALA A 232 3.28 -16.42 -11.01
N VAL A 233 2.35 -15.47 -10.99
CA VAL A 233 2.49 -14.16 -11.64
C VAL A 233 2.40 -13.07 -10.60
N SER A 234 3.39 -12.18 -10.54
CA SER A 234 3.31 -11.05 -9.61
C SER A 234 4.06 -9.79 -10.05
N ALA A 235 3.51 -8.63 -9.70
CA ALA A 235 4.11 -7.32 -9.84
C ALA A 235 4.21 -6.64 -8.46
N ILE A 236 4.91 -7.29 -7.52
CA ILE A 236 5.09 -6.82 -6.15
C ILE A 236 6.56 -6.74 -5.78
N GLY A 237 6.86 -5.99 -4.71
CA GLY A 237 8.22 -5.85 -4.21
C GLY A 237 8.86 -7.18 -3.79
N ASN A 238 8.10 -8.15 -3.26
CA ASN A 238 8.62 -9.43 -2.73
C ASN A 238 7.89 -10.68 -3.30
N PRO A 239 8.14 -11.04 -4.57
CA PRO A 239 7.49 -12.19 -5.21
C PRO A 239 7.69 -13.51 -4.45
N GLN A 240 8.86 -13.72 -3.85
CA GLN A 240 9.22 -14.97 -3.18
C GLN A 240 8.29 -15.30 -2.02
N ARG A 241 7.79 -14.28 -1.29
CA ARG A 241 6.84 -14.48 -0.19
C ARG A 241 5.51 -15.05 -0.72
N PHE A 242 5.04 -14.54 -1.85
CA PHE A 242 3.83 -15.02 -2.51
C PHE A 242 4.01 -16.45 -3.02
N GLU A 243 5.11 -16.74 -3.72
CA GLU A 243 5.41 -18.08 -4.21
C GLU A 243 5.52 -19.12 -3.08
N GLN A 244 6.12 -18.73 -1.94
CA GLN A 244 6.22 -19.60 -0.78
C GLN A 244 4.84 -19.91 -0.20
N SER A 245 3.92 -18.94 -0.19
CA SER A 245 2.53 -19.17 0.21
C SER A 245 1.85 -20.21 -0.69
N LEU A 246 1.97 -20.06 -2.01
CA LEU A 246 1.42 -21.03 -2.97
C LEU A 246 1.97 -22.45 -2.74
N ARG A 247 3.30 -22.59 -2.64
CA ARG A 247 3.93 -23.91 -2.39
C ARG A 247 3.49 -24.52 -1.05
N SER A 248 3.29 -23.70 -0.03
CA SER A 248 2.81 -24.18 1.28
C SER A 248 1.35 -24.61 1.27
N ASP A 249 0.57 -24.15 0.29
CA ASP A 249 -0.80 -24.60 0.04
C ASP A 249 -0.86 -25.82 -0.91
N GLY A 250 0.30 -26.40 -1.25
CA GLY A 250 0.39 -27.60 -2.09
C GLY A 250 0.42 -27.33 -3.59
N VAL A 251 0.51 -26.07 -4.03
CA VAL A 251 0.62 -25.73 -5.45
C VAL A 251 2.03 -26.00 -5.95
N GLU A 252 2.16 -26.88 -6.93
CA GLU A 252 3.39 -27.07 -7.69
C GLU A 252 3.55 -25.95 -8.74
N LEU A 253 4.58 -25.13 -8.56
CA LEU A 253 4.88 -24.02 -9.46
C LEU A 253 5.76 -24.49 -10.61
N LEU A 254 5.17 -24.56 -11.81
CA LEU A 254 5.83 -24.93 -13.05
C LEU A 254 6.75 -23.82 -13.57
N ASP A 255 6.38 -22.56 -13.34
CA ASP A 255 7.17 -21.37 -13.69
C ASP A 255 6.77 -20.16 -12.83
N THR A 256 7.60 -19.10 -12.83
CA THR A 256 7.32 -17.83 -12.16
C THR A 256 7.60 -16.62 -13.05
N LEU A 257 6.60 -15.74 -13.19
CA LEU A 257 6.70 -14.51 -13.97
C LEU A 257 6.67 -13.29 -13.04
N HIS A 258 7.77 -12.54 -13.04
CA HIS A 258 7.93 -11.34 -12.20
C HIS A 258 7.95 -10.07 -13.05
N PHE A 259 7.02 -9.18 -12.77
CA PHE A 259 6.90 -7.89 -13.44
C PHE A 259 7.37 -6.74 -12.54
N ALA A 260 7.54 -5.55 -13.12
CA ALA A 260 7.84 -4.33 -12.34
C ALA A 260 6.61 -3.91 -11.52
N ASP A 261 6.83 -3.24 -10.38
CA ASP A 261 5.71 -2.78 -9.54
C ASP A 261 4.75 -1.88 -10.35
N HIS A 262 3.45 -2.04 -10.13
CA HIS A 262 2.38 -1.42 -10.92
C HIS A 262 2.38 -1.75 -12.44
N HIS A 263 2.96 -2.88 -12.86
CA HIS A 263 2.88 -3.33 -14.27
C HIS A 263 1.43 -3.37 -14.77
N ALA A 264 1.20 -2.78 -15.94
CA ALA A 264 -0.08 -2.76 -16.62
C ALA A 264 -0.21 -4.03 -17.48
N TYR A 265 -0.89 -5.04 -16.94
CA TYR A 265 -1.06 -6.32 -17.61
C TYR A 265 -1.90 -6.22 -18.89
N SER A 266 -1.55 -7.08 -19.84
CA SER A 266 -2.24 -7.34 -21.09
C SER A 266 -2.38 -8.84 -21.32
N GLU A 267 -3.29 -9.27 -22.18
CA GLU A 267 -3.43 -10.70 -22.53
C GLU A 267 -2.12 -11.28 -23.09
N SER A 268 -1.36 -10.49 -23.85
CA SER A 268 -0.08 -10.92 -24.41
C SER A 268 0.98 -11.26 -23.36
N ASP A 269 0.89 -10.72 -22.15
CA ASP A 269 1.81 -11.07 -21.05
C ASP A 269 1.65 -12.54 -20.63
N PHE A 270 0.53 -13.18 -20.97
CA PHE A 270 0.17 -14.54 -20.59
C PHE A 270 0.15 -15.52 -21.78
N ALA A 271 0.57 -15.08 -22.97
CA ALA A 271 0.52 -15.90 -24.19
C ALA A 271 1.31 -17.22 -24.07
N THR A 272 2.39 -17.23 -23.30
CA THR A 272 3.23 -18.42 -23.11
C THR A 272 2.67 -19.43 -22.11
N CYS A 273 1.70 -19.03 -21.28
CA CYS A 273 1.14 -19.83 -20.19
C CYS A 273 -0.38 -19.98 -20.29
N GLU A 274 -0.94 -19.75 -21.48
CA GLU A 274 -2.38 -19.69 -21.72
C GLU A 274 -3.14 -20.97 -21.32
N HIS A 275 -2.46 -22.11 -21.39
CA HIS A 275 -2.97 -23.44 -21.10
C HIS A 275 -2.76 -23.87 -19.63
N LEU A 276 -2.05 -23.07 -18.84
CA LEU A 276 -1.73 -23.36 -17.44
C LEU A 276 -2.65 -22.57 -16.51
N ALA A 277 -2.86 -23.09 -15.31
CA ALA A 277 -3.47 -22.29 -14.25
C ALA A 277 -2.54 -21.15 -13.85
N VAL A 278 -3.11 -19.98 -13.58
CA VAL A 278 -2.34 -18.79 -13.20
C VAL A 278 -2.70 -18.40 -11.78
N PHE A 279 -1.70 -18.25 -10.93
CA PHE A 279 -1.85 -17.76 -9.57
C PHE A 279 -1.22 -16.37 -9.46
N MET A 280 -1.98 -15.38 -9.02
CA MET A 280 -1.48 -14.01 -8.84
C MET A 280 -1.82 -13.41 -7.47
N THR A 281 -1.23 -12.26 -7.17
CA THR A 281 -1.60 -11.51 -5.96
C THR A 281 -2.95 -10.83 -6.18
N GLU A 282 -3.68 -10.54 -5.09
CA GLU A 282 -4.95 -9.79 -5.20
C GLU A 282 -4.77 -8.41 -5.87
N LYS A 283 -3.63 -7.74 -5.62
CA LYS A 283 -3.27 -6.47 -6.29
C LYS A 283 -3.05 -6.64 -7.80
N ASP A 284 -2.54 -7.80 -8.22
CA ASP A 284 -2.36 -8.10 -9.65
C ASP A 284 -3.69 -8.48 -10.30
N ALA A 285 -4.54 -9.21 -9.57
CA ALA A 285 -5.86 -9.62 -10.03
C ALA A 285 -6.75 -8.45 -10.44
N VAL A 286 -6.77 -7.35 -9.67
CA VAL A 286 -7.61 -6.17 -10.00
C VAL A 286 -7.27 -5.55 -11.36
N LYS A 287 -6.07 -5.79 -11.90
CA LYS A 287 -5.64 -5.34 -13.23
C LYS A 287 -6.03 -6.32 -14.35
N CYS A 288 -6.23 -7.58 -14.01
CA CYS A 288 -6.47 -8.66 -14.97
C CYS A 288 -7.95 -9.05 -15.13
N GLN A 289 -8.85 -8.59 -14.26
CA GLN A 289 -10.24 -9.08 -14.21
C GLN A 289 -10.97 -9.04 -15.57
N SER A 290 -10.73 -7.98 -16.36
CA SER A 290 -11.40 -7.80 -17.66
C SER A 290 -11.10 -8.88 -18.71
N PHE A 291 -9.99 -9.61 -18.55
CA PHE A 291 -9.58 -10.70 -19.44
C PHE A 291 -9.18 -11.97 -18.66
N GLY A 292 -9.56 -12.04 -17.38
CA GLY A 292 -9.27 -13.18 -16.51
C GLY A 292 -9.95 -14.46 -17.01
N LYS A 293 -9.24 -15.58 -16.93
CA LYS A 293 -9.74 -16.89 -17.37
C LYS A 293 -10.24 -17.73 -16.21
N GLU A 294 -10.92 -18.83 -16.51
CA GLU A 294 -11.52 -19.73 -15.51
C GLU A 294 -10.51 -20.33 -14.54
N ASN A 295 -9.33 -20.67 -15.04
CA ASN A 295 -8.24 -21.27 -14.28
C ASN A 295 -7.27 -20.21 -13.71
N TRP A 296 -7.70 -18.96 -13.59
CA TRP A 296 -6.89 -17.88 -13.03
C TRP A 296 -7.39 -17.56 -11.62
N TYR A 297 -6.47 -17.70 -10.67
CA TYR A 297 -6.73 -17.54 -9.25
C TYR A 297 -5.88 -16.41 -8.68
N TYR A 298 -6.40 -15.75 -7.66
CA TYR A 298 -5.60 -14.90 -6.81
C TYR A 298 -5.69 -15.33 -5.35
N LEU A 299 -4.56 -15.23 -4.65
CA LEU A 299 -4.51 -15.46 -3.22
C LEU A 299 -4.86 -14.16 -2.49
N LYS A 300 -5.95 -14.20 -1.74
CA LYS A 300 -6.37 -13.10 -0.89
C LYS A 300 -5.67 -13.17 0.46
N VAL A 301 -5.21 -12.02 0.95
CA VAL A 301 -4.56 -11.92 2.26
C VAL A 301 -5.14 -10.79 3.08
N ASP A 302 -5.23 -11.01 4.38
CA ASP A 302 -5.71 -10.04 5.36
C ASP A 302 -4.64 -9.73 6.39
N ALA A 303 -4.61 -8.49 6.86
CA ALA A 303 -3.77 -8.10 7.98
C ALA A 303 -4.41 -8.54 9.30
N GLN A 304 -3.70 -9.39 10.05
CA GLN A 304 -4.04 -9.76 11.41
C GLN A 304 -3.17 -8.95 12.38
N PRO A 305 -3.73 -7.91 13.04
CA PRO A 305 -2.97 -7.07 13.96
C PRO A 305 -2.59 -7.82 15.25
N SER A 306 -1.48 -7.43 15.87
CA SER A 306 -1.18 -7.83 17.24
C SER A 306 -2.10 -7.13 18.25
N ALA A 307 -2.21 -7.69 19.45
CA ALA A 307 -2.97 -7.08 20.53
C ALA A 307 -2.37 -5.71 20.92
N GLU A 308 -1.03 -5.63 20.93
CA GLU A 308 -0.26 -4.42 21.22
C GLU A 308 -0.54 -3.31 20.21
N LEU A 309 -0.63 -3.65 18.91
CA LEU A 309 -0.99 -2.70 17.86
C LEU A 309 -2.38 -2.11 18.11
N THR A 310 -3.36 -2.96 18.37
CA THR A 310 -4.74 -2.53 18.61
C THR A 310 -4.84 -1.65 19.87
N GLN A 311 -4.15 -2.03 20.95
CA GLN A 311 -4.12 -1.29 22.20
C GLN A 311 -3.49 0.11 22.03
N GLN A 312 -2.35 0.21 21.34
CA GLN A 312 -1.68 1.49 21.10
C GLN A 312 -2.50 2.40 20.18
N LEU A 313 -3.10 1.84 19.12
CA LEU A 313 -3.98 2.60 18.25
C LEU A 313 -5.18 3.17 19.03
N ASN A 314 -5.81 2.38 19.89
CA ASN A 314 -6.92 2.86 20.73
C ASN A 314 -6.49 3.98 21.69
N SER A 315 -5.32 3.85 22.30
CA SER A 315 -4.77 4.91 23.15
C SER A 315 -4.55 6.20 22.36
N LEU A 316 -3.99 6.11 21.15
CA LEU A 316 -3.78 7.26 20.27
C LEU A 316 -5.09 7.89 19.83
N LEU A 317 -6.08 7.10 19.39
CA LEU A 317 -7.39 7.61 18.98
C LEU A 317 -8.08 8.37 20.13
N LYS A 318 -8.01 7.85 21.37
CA LYS A 318 -8.52 8.51 22.58
C LYS A 318 -7.76 9.80 22.89
N GLN A 319 -6.42 9.76 22.87
CA GLN A 319 -5.57 10.92 23.18
C GLN A 319 -5.80 12.08 22.20
N LYS A 320 -6.08 11.77 20.93
CA LYS A 320 -6.37 12.76 19.89
C LYS A 320 -7.84 13.19 19.86
N GLY A 321 -8.69 12.63 20.72
CA GLY A 321 -10.12 12.95 20.80
C GLY A 321 -10.93 12.49 19.59
N ILE A 322 -10.44 11.48 18.86
CA ILE A 322 -11.10 10.94 17.65
C ILE A 322 -12.25 10.01 18.06
N VAL A 323 -12.09 9.28 19.17
CA VAL A 323 -13.12 8.40 19.73
C VAL A 323 -13.35 8.72 21.21
N ASN A 324 -14.61 8.66 21.64
CA ASN A 324 -15.02 8.95 23.01
C ASN A 324 -14.75 7.75 23.95
N HIS A 325 -14.74 8.01 25.26
CA HIS A 325 -14.50 7.00 26.29
C HIS A 325 -15.57 5.89 26.25
N GLY A 326 -15.19 4.70 25.79
CA GLY A 326 -16.04 3.50 25.76
C GLY A 326 -15.39 2.24 25.18
N LEU A 327 -14.23 2.38 24.51
CA LEU A 327 -13.39 1.28 24.04
C LEU A 327 -12.66 0.52 25.14
#